data_AF-A0A8D0DWD7-F1
#
_entry.id   AF-A0A8D0DWD7-F1
#
_cell.length_a   1.000
_cell.length_b   1.000
_cell.length_c   1.000
_cell.angle_alpha   90.00
_cell.angle_beta   90.00
_cell.angle_gamma   90.00
#
_symmetry.space_group_name_H-M   'P 1'
#
loop_
_entity.id
_entity.type
_entity.pdbx_description
1 polymer ?
#
loop_
_entity_poly.entity_id
_entity_poly.type
_entity_poly.pdbx_seq_one_letter_code
_entity_poly.pdbx_strand_id
1 'polypeptide(L)'
;MPGTARHDREMAIQAKRKLVKSTDPIERLRLQCLARGSAGIKGLARVFQIMDDDNSRTLDFKEFLKGLHDYAVMIEKEEAEQIFKIFDKDGNGTIDFDEFLVTLRPPMSNARKEVIMQAFRKLDKTGDGVITIEDLRGVYNAKHHPKYQNGEWTEDQVFRTFLDNFDAPYDKDGQVTTDEFMNYYAGVSASIDTDVYFIVMMKNAWKI
;
A
#
# COMPACT_ATOMS: atom_id res chain seq x y z
N MET A 1 -25.15 -1.02 4.37
CA MET A 1 -24.84 -2.13 5.29
C MET A 1 -24.50 -1.54 6.67
N PRO A 2 -25.21 -1.91 7.74
CA PRO A 2 -25.08 -1.29 9.07
C PRO A 2 -23.79 -1.64 9.85
N GLY A 3 -22.99 -2.61 9.37
CA GLY A 3 -21.74 -3.04 10.02
C GLY A 3 -20.55 -2.08 9.85
N THR A 4 -20.47 -1.38 8.72
CA THR A 4 -19.33 -0.48 8.41
C THR A 4 -19.35 0.78 9.28
N ALA A 5 -20.53 1.41 9.44
CA ALA A 5 -20.68 2.65 10.20
C ALA A 5 -20.29 2.52 11.69
N ARG A 6 -20.52 1.35 12.30
CA ARG A 6 -20.13 1.08 13.70
C ARG A 6 -18.61 0.90 13.81
N HIS A 7 -18.02 0.16 12.89
CA HIS A 7 -16.58 -0.07 12.83
C HIS A 7 -15.81 1.25 12.60
N ASP A 8 -16.26 2.07 11.64
CA ASP A 8 -15.67 3.37 11.34
C ASP A 8 -15.73 4.33 12.55
N ARG A 9 -16.84 4.30 13.29
CA ARG A 9 -17.01 5.11 14.50
C ARG A 9 -16.09 4.65 15.63
N GLU A 10 -15.93 3.34 15.82
CA GLU A 10 -15.00 2.78 16.81
C GLU A 10 -13.55 3.12 16.44
N MET A 11 -13.17 3.00 15.16
CA MET A 11 -11.85 3.42 14.66
C MET A 11 -11.60 4.91 14.88
N ALA A 12 -12.56 5.79 14.58
CA ALA A 12 -12.43 7.22 14.79
C ALA A 12 -12.24 7.57 16.28
N ILE A 13 -12.95 6.88 17.19
CA ILE A 13 -12.79 7.07 18.64
C ILE A 13 -11.38 6.61 19.09
N GLN A 14 -10.93 5.45 18.60
CA GLN A 14 -9.58 4.95 18.92
C GLN A 14 -8.50 5.88 18.35
N ALA A 15 -8.70 6.41 17.13
CA ALA A 15 -7.78 7.33 16.50
C ALA A 15 -7.63 8.62 17.32
N LYS A 16 -8.74 9.20 17.79
CA LYS A 16 -8.73 10.38 18.69
C LYS A 16 -7.95 10.11 19.98
N ARG A 17 -8.08 8.91 20.57
CA ARG A 17 -7.32 8.53 21.78
C ARG A 17 -5.82 8.39 21.50
N LYS A 18 -5.45 7.80 20.37
CA LYS A 18 -4.04 7.63 19.97
C LYS A 18 -3.39 8.97 19.60
N LEU A 19 -4.14 9.88 19.00
CA LEU A 19 -3.66 11.18 18.56
C LEU A 19 -3.06 11.99 19.72
N VAL A 20 -3.66 11.91 20.91
CA VAL A 20 -3.17 12.58 22.14
C VAL A 20 -1.78 12.08 22.56
N LYS A 21 -1.43 10.84 22.21
CA LYS A 21 -0.17 10.19 22.60
C LYS A 21 0.88 10.20 21.49
N SER A 22 0.50 10.51 20.25
CA SER A 22 1.38 10.42 19.09
C SER A 22 2.20 11.70 18.93
N THR A 23 3.51 11.56 18.88
CA THR A 23 4.45 12.65 18.55
C THR A 23 4.85 12.62 17.09
N ASP A 24 4.87 11.44 16.46
CA ASP A 24 5.24 11.27 15.05
C ASP A 24 4.26 12.02 14.12
N PRO A 25 4.74 12.96 13.29
CA PRO A 25 3.89 13.78 12.43
C PRO A 25 3.07 12.99 11.39
N ILE A 26 3.66 11.93 10.82
CA ILE A 26 3.00 11.08 9.83
C ILE A 26 1.84 10.33 10.48
N GLU A 27 2.09 9.73 11.65
CA GLU A 27 1.07 9.05 12.43
C GLU A 27 -0.01 10.03 12.90
N ARG A 28 0.35 11.26 13.26
CA ARG A 28 -0.63 12.30 13.59
C ARG A 28 -1.51 12.65 12.39
N LEU A 29 -0.94 12.85 11.21
CA LEU A 29 -1.69 13.12 9.99
C LEU A 29 -2.65 11.97 9.68
N ARG A 30 -2.14 10.73 9.74
CA ARG A 30 -2.95 9.53 9.56
C ARG A 30 -4.10 9.45 10.55
N LEU A 31 -3.82 9.63 11.84
CA LEU A 31 -4.83 9.59 12.90
C LEU A 31 -5.86 10.71 12.76
N GLN A 32 -5.47 11.88 12.25
CA GLN A 32 -6.39 12.98 11.94
C GLN A 32 -7.31 12.62 10.77
N CYS A 33 -6.76 12.04 9.69
CA CYS A 33 -7.57 11.51 8.58
C CYS A 33 -8.58 10.47 9.09
N LEU A 34 -8.12 9.50 9.88
CA LEU A 34 -8.98 8.48 10.50
C LEU A 34 -10.07 9.10 11.41
N ALA A 35 -9.70 10.05 12.25
CA ALA A 35 -10.62 10.70 13.20
C ALA A 35 -11.72 11.53 12.50
N ARG A 36 -11.43 12.03 11.29
CA ARG A 36 -12.39 12.75 10.41
C ARG A 36 -13.24 11.79 9.56
N GLY A 37 -13.06 10.47 9.70
CA GLY A 37 -13.82 9.45 8.97
C GLY A 37 -13.21 9.07 7.61
N SER A 38 -11.98 9.50 7.33
CA SER A 38 -11.23 9.11 6.13
C SER A 38 -10.47 7.80 6.36
N ALA A 39 -11.19 6.72 6.67
CA ALA A 39 -10.60 5.42 7.00
C ALA A 39 -10.16 4.57 5.79
N GLY A 40 -10.76 4.83 4.62
CA GLY A 40 -10.49 4.08 3.40
C GLY A 40 -9.89 4.95 2.28
N ILE A 41 -9.55 4.29 1.17
CA ILE A 41 -8.95 4.91 -0.01
C ILE A 41 -9.73 6.13 -0.51
N LYS A 42 -11.07 6.08 -0.48
CA LYS A 42 -11.94 7.20 -0.87
C LYS A 42 -11.83 8.40 0.06
N GLY A 43 -11.62 8.14 1.35
CA GLY A 43 -11.43 9.19 2.35
C GLY A 43 -10.10 9.89 2.15
N LEU A 44 -9.02 9.12 1.96
CA LEU A 44 -7.70 9.66 1.67
C LEU A 44 -7.64 10.38 0.31
N ALA A 45 -8.35 9.87 -0.72
CA ALA A 45 -8.52 10.56 -2.00
C ALA A 45 -9.14 11.95 -1.82
N ARG A 46 -10.16 12.07 -0.96
CA ARG A 46 -10.75 13.37 -0.64
C ARG A 46 -9.77 14.28 0.09
N VAL A 47 -8.96 13.75 1.00
CA VAL A 47 -7.93 14.54 1.70
C VAL A 47 -6.93 15.09 0.70
N PHE A 48 -6.40 14.23 -0.17
CA PHE A 48 -5.46 14.62 -1.22
C PHE A 48 -6.02 15.73 -2.12
N GLN A 49 -7.25 15.56 -2.60
CA GLN A 49 -7.95 16.56 -3.42
C GLN A 49 -8.22 17.89 -2.70
N ILE A 50 -8.28 17.91 -1.36
CA ILE A 50 -8.44 19.14 -0.59
C ILE A 50 -7.09 19.86 -0.44
N MET A 51 -5.99 19.12 -0.44
CA MET A 51 -4.63 19.67 -0.32
C MET A 51 -4.10 20.20 -1.65
N ASP A 52 -4.49 19.56 -2.76
CA ASP A 52 -4.15 19.92 -4.15
C ASP A 52 -4.95 21.17 -4.58
N ASP A 53 -4.38 22.36 -4.35
CA ASP A 53 -5.05 23.64 -4.58
C ASP A 53 -5.17 23.95 -6.07
N ASP A 54 -4.17 23.56 -6.86
CA ASP A 54 -4.10 23.83 -8.29
C ASP A 54 -4.67 22.70 -9.18
N ASN A 55 -5.07 21.58 -8.59
CA ASN A 55 -5.57 20.37 -9.25
C ASN A 55 -4.54 19.75 -10.21
N SER A 56 -3.25 19.89 -9.91
CA SER A 56 -2.14 19.26 -10.65
C SER A 56 -2.15 17.74 -10.53
N ARG A 57 -2.91 17.18 -9.57
CA ARG A 57 -2.92 15.76 -9.17
C ARG A 57 -1.64 15.30 -8.49
N THR A 58 -0.77 16.22 -8.13
CA THR A 58 0.36 16.01 -7.25
C THR A 58 0.29 17.07 -6.15
N LEU A 59 1.06 16.90 -5.07
CA LEU A 59 1.18 17.92 -4.03
C LEU A 59 2.60 18.46 -4.05
N ASP A 60 2.76 19.74 -4.34
CA ASP A 60 4.04 20.40 -4.12
C ASP A 60 4.31 20.58 -2.61
N PHE A 61 5.54 20.98 -2.25
CA PHE A 61 5.91 21.18 -0.85
C PHE A 61 5.02 22.20 -0.11
N LYS A 62 4.57 23.24 -0.81
CA LYS A 62 3.77 24.32 -0.23
C LYS A 62 2.34 23.83 0.04
N GLU A 63 1.74 23.10 -0.89
CA GLU A 63 0.43 22.45 -0.77
C GLU A 63 0.46 21.39 0.34
N PHE A 64 1.51 20.56 0.36
CA PHE A 64 1.71 19.57 1.41
C PHE A 64 1.78 20.22 2.79
N LEU A 65 2.64 21.24 2.97
CA LEU A 65 2.79 21.96 4.22
C LEU A 65 1.47 22.59 4.66
N LYS A 66 0.79 23.32 3.77
CA LYS A 66 -0.53 23.90 4.04
C LYS A 66 -1.52 22.84 4.50
N GLY A 67 -1.59 21.71 3.80
CA GLY A 67 -2.47 20.60 4.14
C GLY A 67 -2.19 19.99 5.51
N LEU A 68 -0.92 19.88 5.94
CA LEU A 68 -0.58 19.46 7.30
C LEU A 68 -1.17 20.41 8.35
N HIS A 69 -1.03 21.72 8.14
CA HIS A 69 -1.58 22.75 9.03
C HIS A 69 -3.12 22.69 9.07
N ASP A 70 -3.79 22.55 7.91
CA ASP A 70 -5.25 22.40 7.83
C ASP A 70 -5.74 21.14 8.57
N TYR A 71 -4.90 20.10 8.59
CA TYR A 71 -5.16 18.88 9.33
C TYR A 71 -4.74 18.94 10.81
N ALA A 72 -4.35 20.13 11.32
CA ALA A 72 -3.90 20.39 12.68
C ALA A 72 -2.63 19.60 13.08
N VAL A 73 -1.78 19.32 12.10
CA VAL A 73 -0.42 18.82 12.28
C VAL A 73 0.51 20.02 12.14
N MET A 74 0.71 20.73 13.26
CA MET A 74 1.58 21.90 13.32
C MET A 74 3.02 21.43 13.47
N ILE A 75 3.83 21.61 12.44
CA ILE A 75 5.24 21.27 12.41
C ILE A 75 6.06 22.42 11.85
N GLU A 76 7.36 22.43 12.14
CA GLU A 76 8.28 23.40 11.56
C GLU A 76 8.61 23.04 10.11
N LYS A 77 9.06 24.03 9.34
CA LYS A 77 9.33 23.85 7.91
C LYS A 77 10.38 22.77 7.68
N GLU A 78 11.42 22.75 8.50
CA GLU A 78 12.53 21.81 8.42
C GLU A 78 12.07 20.36 8.67
N GLU A 79 11.15 20.15 9.61
CA GLU A 79 10.53 18.84 9.86
C GLU A 79 9.60 18.45 8.71
N ALA A 80 8.84 19.40 8.16
CA ALA A 80 8.00 19.18 6.99
C ALA A 80 8.81 18.74 5.77
N GLU A 81 9.99 19.33 5.54
CA GLU A 81 10.89 18.95 4.45
C GLU A 81 11.38 17.50 4.60
N GLN A 82 11.65 17.05 5.83
CA GLN A 82 12.03 15.66 6.09
C GLN A 82 10.88 14.70 5.79
N ILE A 83 9.67 15.04 6.23
CA ILE A 83 8.48 14.24 5.97
C ILE A 83 8.15 14.22 4.47
N PHE A 84 8.26 15.36 3.80
CA PHE A 84 8.01 15.45 2.36
C PHE A 84 8.88 14.45 1.59
N LYS A 85 10.18 14.35 1.93
CA LYS A 85 11.10 13.35 1.35
C LYS A 85 10.76 11.90 1.68
N ILE A 86 9.99 11.64 2.74
CA ILE A 86 9.50 10.29 3.05
C ILE A 86 8.35 9.94 2.11
N PHE A 87 7.50 10.90 1.78
CA PHE A 87 6.38 10.74 0.85
C PHE A 87 6.85 10.69 -0.61
N ASP A 88 7.65 11.67 -1.05
CA ASP A 88 8.24 11.77 -2.40
C ASP A 88 9.32 10.69 -2.58
N LYS A 89 8.89 9.51 -3.01
CA LYS A 89 9.73 8.31 -3.14
C LYS A 89 10.58 8.35 -4.38
N ASP A 90 10.03 8.88 -5.48
CA ASP A 90 10.75 8.99 -6.74
C ASP A 90 11.68 10.23 -6.79
N GLY A 91 11.52 11.16 -5.85
CA GLY A 91 12.35 12.35 -5.73
C GLY A 91 12.06 13.40 -6.79
N ASN A 92 10.86 13.39 -7.38
CA ASN A 92 10.47 14.32 -8.44
C ASN A 92 10.11 15.72 -7.91
N GLY A 93 10.05 15.89 -6.57
CA GLY A 93 9.75 17.16 -5.91
C GLY A 93 8.26 17.43 -5.71
N THR A 94 7.40 16.46 -5.98
CA THR A 94 5.95 16.47 -5.76
C THR A 94 5.50 15.12 -5.21
N ILE A 95 4.40 15.10 -4.45
CA ILE A 95 3.84 13.85 -3.92
C ILE A 95 2.64 13.46 -4.77
N ASP A 96 2.70 12.31 -5.44
CA ASP A 96 1.56 11.78 -6.16
C ASP A 96 0.54 11.08 -5.22
N PHE A 97 -0.61 10.70 -5.77
CA PHE A 97 -1.65 10.08 -4.96
C PHE A 97 -1.26 8.70 -4.42
N ASP A 98 -0.46 7.93 -5.15
CA ASP A 98 -0.03 6.60 -4.73
C ASP A 98 0.99 6.69 -3.60
N GLU A 99 1.94 7.63 -3.69
CA GLU A 99 2.89 7.98 -2.64
C GLU A 99 2.20 8.45 -1.35
N PHE A 100 1.19 9.31 -1.51
CA PHE A 100 0.35 9.78 -0.42
C PHE A 100 -0.40 8.63 0.26
N LEU A 101 -1.00 7.74 -0.54
CA LEU A 101 -1.75 6.58 -0.05
C LEU A 101 -0.86 5.56 0.67
N VAL A 102 0.29 5.21 0.10
CA VAL A 102 1.23 4.25 0.68
C VAL A 102 1.65 4.71 2.07
N THR A 103 1.94 6.01 2.21
CA THR A 103 2.43 6.58 3.47
C THR A 103 1.33 6.73 4.53
N LEU A 104 0.10 7.10 4.14
CA LEU A 104 -1.00 7.36 5.09
C LEU A 104 -1.95 6.19 5.33
N ARG A 105 -1.78 5.07 4.62
CA ARG A 105 -2.60 3.89 4.84
C ARG A 105 -2.50 3.39 6.29
N PRO A 106 -3.62 2.96 6.91
CA PRO A 106 -3.60 2.30 8.21
C PRO A 106 -2.73 1.04 8.20
N PRO A 107 -2.10 0.67 9.32
CA PRO A 107 -1.25 -0.50 9.32
C PRO A 107 -2.13 -1.75 9.20
N MET A 108 -1.72 -2.68 8.34
CA MET A 108 -2.42 -3.97 8.25
C MET A 108 -2.39 -4.71 9.60
N SER A 109 -3.48 -5.43 9.90
CA SER A 109 -3.52 -6.30 11.07
C SER A 109 -2.48 -7.41 10.95
N ASN A 110 -2.03 -7.92 12.10
CA ASN A 110 -1.08 -9.04 12.12
C ASN A 110 -1.63 -10.29 11.40
N ALA A 111 -2.95 -10.50 11.44
CA ALA A 111 -3.60 -11.61 10.75
C ALA A 111 -3.48 -11.50 9.22
N ARG A 112 -3.64 -10.28 8.67
CA ARG A 112 -3.43 -10.03 7.23
C ARG A 112 -1.96 -10.18 6.85
N LYS A 113 -1.05 -9.61 7.65
CA LYS A 113 0.40 -9.76 7.43
C LYS A 113 0.82 -11.23 7.40
N GLU A 114 0.32 -12.04 8.33
CA GLU A 114 0.69 -13.46 8.41
C GLU A 114 0.22 -14.25 7.18
N VAL A 115 -1.01 -14.04 6.69
CA VAL A 115 -1.47 -14.74 5.47
C VAL A 115 -0.72 -14.30 4.21
N ILE A 116 -0.29 -13.03 4.13
CA ILE A 116 0.59 -12.53 3.07
C ILE A 116 1.95 -13.24 3.16
N MET A 117 2.55 -13.34 4.35
CA MET A 117 3.81 -14.04 4.55
C MET A 117 3.72 -15.53 4.24
N GLN A 118 2.59 -16.18 4.51
CA GLN A 118 2.36 -17.58 4.12
C GLN A 118 2.33 -17.73 2.59
N ALA A 119 1.71 -16.79 1.88
CA ALA A 119 1.74 -16.78 0.42
C ALA A 119 3.16 -16.54 -0.12
N PHE A 120 3.90 -15.58 0.46
CA PHE A 120 5.29 -15.31 0.08
C PHE A 120 6.18 -16.54 0.25
N ARG A 121 6.17 -17.17 1.44
CA ARG A 121 6.94 -18.39 1.74
C ARG A 121 6.55 -19.59 0.87
N LYS A 122 5.34 -19.61 0.31
CA LYS A 122 4.93 -20.64 -0.64
C LYS A 122 5.62 -20.46 -1.99
N LEU A 123 5.80 -19.21 -2.41
CA LEU A 123 6.41 -18.83 -3.67
C LEU A 123 7.92 -18.93 -3.60
N ASP A 124 8.56 -18.34 -2.58
CA ASP A 124 10.00 -18.41 -2.33
C ASP A 124 10.44 -19.87 -2.05
N LYS A 125 10.90 -20.57 -3.11
CA LYS A 125 11.31 -21.97 -3.07
C LYS A 125 12.78 -22.11 -2.76
N THR A 126 13.60 -21.17 -3.20
CA THR A 126 15.02 -21.10 -2.86
C THR A 126 15.23 -20.78 -1.38
N GLY A 127 14.30 -20.04 -0.76
CA GLY A 127 14.36 -19.61 0.64
C GLY A 127 15.34 -18.48 0.87
N ASP A 128 15.68 -17.71 -0.17
CA ASP A 128 16.64 -16.61 -0.12
C ASP A 128 15.99 -15.26 0.25
N GLY A 129 14.66 -15.25 0.41
CA GLY A 129 13.90 -14.07 0.83
C GLY A 129 13.45 -13.18 -0.33
N VAL A 130 13.66 -13.61 -1.58
CA VAL A 130 13.11 -12.97 -2.78
C VAL A 130 12.37 -13.99 -3.64
N ILE A 131 11.36 -13.55 -4.41
CA ILE A 131 10.68 -14.41 -5.37
C ILE A 131 11.21 -14.08 -6.76
N THR A 132 11.72 -15.10 -7.45
CA THR A 132 12.31 -14.99 -8.78
C THR A 132 11.57 -15.86 -9.80
N ILE A 133 11.97 -15.79 -11.07
CA ILE A 133 11.44 -16.69 -12.11
C ILE A 133 11.76 -18.16 -11.79
N GLU A 134 12.91 -18.43 -11.15
CA GLU A 134 13.30 -19.79 -10.76
C GLU A 134 12.31 -20.38 -9.75
N ASP A 135 11.91 -19.58 -8.76
CA ASP A 135 10.90 -19.95 -7.78
C ASP A 135 9.55 -20.28 -8.42
N LEU A 136 9.11 -19.42 -9.36
CA LEU A 136 7.83 -19.62 -10.04
C LEU A 136 7.80 -20.86 -10.91
N ARG A 137 8.92 -21.27 -11.53
CA ARG A 137 9.02 -22.55 -12.25
C ARG A 137 8.78 -23.75 -11.31
N GLY A 138 9.13 -23.62 -10.03
CA GLY A 138 8.88 -24.64 -9.01
C GLY A 138 7.44 -24.71 -8.50
N VAL A 139 6.61 -23.70 -8.82
CA VAL A 139 5.23 -23.57 -8.31
C VAL A 139 4.18 -23.65 -9.40
N TYR A 140 4.45 -23.08 -10.56
CA TYR A 140 3.49 -22.88 -11.65
C TYR A 140 4.01 -23.45 -12.96
N ASN A 141 3.07 -23.69 -13.88
CA ASN A 141 3.37 -24.23 -15.20
C ASN A 141 2.84 -23.27 -16.28
N ALA A 142 3.75 -22.66 -17.03
CA ALA A 142 3.42 -21.70 -18.08
C ALA A 142 2.75 -22.34 -19.32
N LYS A 143 2.79 -23.68 -19.48
CA LYS A 143 2.29 -24.39 -20.67
C LYS A 143 0.79 -24.22 -20.92
N HIS A 144 0.03 -23.81 -19.92
CA HIS A 144 -1.40 -23.53 -20.04
C HIS A 144 -1.72 -22.06 -20.30
N HIS A 145 -0.71 -21.18 -20.33
CA HIS A 145 -0.91 -19.78 -20.65
C HIS A 145 -1.19 -19.60 -22.15
N PRO A 146 -2.28 -18.91 -22.56
CA PRO A 146 -2.65 -18.79 -23.98
C PRO A 146 -1.53 -18.24 -24.87
N LYS A 147 -0.78 -17.24 -24.37
CA LYS A 147 0.35 -16.65 -25.11
C LYS A 147 1.59 -17.53 -25.18
N TYR A 148 1.71 -18.52 -24.30
CA TYR A 148 2.77 -19.52 -24.43
C TYR A 148 2.36 -20.57 -25.48
N GLN A 149 1.09 -20.98 -25.47
CA GLN A 149 0.57 -22.00 -26.40
C GLN A 149 0.56 -21.56 -27.86
N ASN A 150 0.32 -20.27 -28.12
CA ASN A 150 0.36 -19.71 -29.48
C ASN A 150 1.80 -19.30 -29.92
N GLY A 151 2.81 -19.48 -29.05
CA GLY A 151 4.21 -19.15 -29.34
C GLY A 151 4.54 -17.66 -29.29
N GLU A 152 3.63 -16.78 -28.85
CA GLU A 152 3.89 -15.35 -28.71
C GLU A 152 4.88 -15.05 -27.58
N TRP A 153 4.76 -15.78 -26.47
CA TRP A 153 5.56 -15.60 -25.26
C TRP A 153 6.39 -16.83 -24.92
N THR A 154 7.61 -16.59 -24.46
CA THR A 154 8.42 -17.61 -23.77
C THR A 154 7.91 -17.84 -22.35
N GLU A 155 8.33 -18.94 -21.72
CA GLU A 155 8.02 -19.21 -20.31
C GLU A 155 8.52 -18.07 -19.40
N ASP A 156 9.73 -17.58 -19.64
CA ASP A 156 10.34 -16.49 -18.88
C ASP A 156 9.53 -15.20 -19.01
N GLN A 157 8.97 -14.91 -20.19
CA GLN A 157 8.10 -13.75 -20.39
C GLN A 157 6.78 -13.88 -19.61
N VAL A 158 6.19 -15.08 -19.56
CA VAL A 158 4.99 -15.34 -18.75
C VAL A 158 5.28 -15.06 -17.28
N PHE A 159 6.39 -15.59 -16.75
CA PHE A 159 6.74 -15.43 -15.34
C PHE A 159 7.25 -14.03 -14.99
N ARG A 160 8.01 -13.37 -15.87
CA ARG A 160 8.42 -11.98 -15.67
C ARG A 160 7.19 -11.07 -15.59
N THR A 161 6.27 -11.18 -16.54
CA THR A 161 5.02 -10.39 -16.50
C THR A 161 4.17 -10.71 -15.27
N PHE A 162 4.22 -11.94 -14.74
CA PHE A 162 3.57 -12.24 -13.48
C PHE A 162 4.24 -11.52 -12.30
N LEU A 163 5.57 -11.59 -12.18
CA LEU A 163 6.34 -10.90 -11.13
C LEU A 163 6.20 -9.38 -11.20
N ASP A 164 6.11 -8.81 -12.40
CA ASP A 164 5.92 -7.37 -12.62
C ASP A 164 4.69 -6.81 -11.90
N ASN A 165 3.69 -7.64 -11.60
CA ASN A 165 2.53 -7.19 -10.82
C ASN A 165 2.85 -6.89 -9.35
N PHE A 166 3.92 -7.47 -8.80
CA PHE A 166 4.31 -7.34 -7.39
C PHE A 166 5.59 -6.51 -7.20
N ASP A 167 6.49 -6.57 -8.18
CA ASP A 167 7.73 -5.80 -8.26
C ASP A 167 7.45 -4.28 -8.10
N ALA A 168 8.35 -3.51 -7.49
CA ALA A 168 8.14 -2.09 -7.26
C ALA A 168 7.86 -1.32 -8.56
N PRO A 169 6.93 -0.33 -8.57
CA PRO A 169 6.62 0.43 -9.79
C PRO A 169 7.83 1.21 -10.33
N TYR A 170 8.74 1.63 -9.44
CA TYR A 170 9.90 2.46 -9.78
C TYR A 170 11.25 1.69 -9.80
N ASP A 171 11.26 0.40 -9.45
CA ASP A 171 12.48 -0.42 -9.39
C ASP A 171 12.21 -1.84 -9.89
N LYS A 172 11.95 -1.97 -11.20
CA LYS A 172 11.62 -3.27 -11.83
C LYS A 172 12.86 -4.12 -12.05
N ASP A 173 13.34 -4.78 -11.01
CA ASP A 173 14.61 -5.50 -11.02
C ASP A 173 14.52 -6.99 -11.41
N GLY A 174 13.31 -7.57 -11.44
CA GLY A 174 13.14 -9.01 -11.75
C GLY A 174 12.87 -9.87 -10.54
N GLN A 175 12.95 -9.28 -9.35
CA GLN A 175 12.85 -9.94 -8.07
C GLN A 175 11.71 -9.29 -7.30
N VAL A 176 11.08 -10.07 -6.43
CA VAL A 176 10.04 -9.56 -5.56
C VAL A 176 10.44 -9.85 -4.14
N THR A 177 10.86 -8.81 -3.44
CA THR A 177 11.18 -8.85 -2.02
C THR A 177 9.93 -9.03 -1.17
N THR A 178 10.12 -9.41 0.09
CA THR A 178 9.03 -9.46 1.07
C THR A 178 8.32 -8.10 1.21
N ASP A 179 9.07 -7.00 1.16
CA ASP A 179 8.52 -5.65 1.34
C ASP A 179 7.66 -5.23 0.14
N GLU A 180 8.09 -5.53 -1.08
CA GLU A 180 7.31 -5.25 -2.30
C GLU A 180 6.02 -6.05 -2.33
N PHE A 181 6.10 -7.35 -2.04
CA PHE A 181 4.92 -8.22 -1.96
C PHE A 181 3.95 -7.75 -0.88
N MET A 182 4.46 -7.35 0.28
CA MET A 182 3.67 -6.77 1.37
C MET A 182 3.05 -5.43 0.96
N ASN A 183 3.78 -4.57 0.25
CA ASN A 183 3.28 -3.28 -0.21
C ASN A 183 2.16 -3.43 -1.25
N TYR A 184 2.32 -4.34 -2.22
CA TYR A 184 1.25 -4.69 -3.16
C TYR A 184 -0.03 -5.09 -2.42
N TYR A 185 0.10 -6.02 -1.45
CA TYR A 185 -1.05 -6.48 -0.68
C TYR A 185 -1.57 -5.47 0.34
N ALA A 186 -0.77 -4.49 0.77
CA ALA A 186 -1.28 -3.34 1.50
C ALA A 186 -2.31 -2.58 0.64
N GLY A 187 -2.07 -2.48 -0.68
CA GLY A 187 -2.97 -1.91 -1.67
C GLY A 187 -4.33 -2.59 -1.66
N VAL A 188 -4.29 -3.89 -1.93
CA VAL A 188 -5.47 -4.77 -1.95
C VAL A 188 -6.17 -4.79 -0.58
N SER A 189 -5.40 -4.80 0.50
CA SER A 189 -5.93 -4.81 1.87
C SER A 189 -6.74 -3.55 2.17
N ALA A 190 -6.29 -2.38 1.74
CA ALA A 190 -6.99 -1.12 2.01
C ALA A 190 -8.31 -0.95 1.24
N SER A 191 -8.57 -1.77 0.22
CA SER A 191 -9.87 -1.83 -0.46
C SER A 191 -10.83 -2.85 0.17
N ILE A 192 -10.40 -3.58 1.20
CA ILE A 192 -11.16 -4.66 1.83
C ILE A 192 -11.43 -4.37 3.31
N ASP A 193 -12.70 -4.25 3.63
CA ASP A 193 -13.19 -3.84 4.95
C ASP A 193 -12.92 -4.85 6.07
N THR A 194 -12.89 -6.17 5.77
CA THR A 194 -12.81 -7.20 6.82
C THR A 194 -11.62 -8.14 6.66
N ASP A 195 -10.96 -8.44 7.78
CA ASP A 195 -9.85 -9.39 7.83
C ASP A 195 -10.29 -10.78 7.36
N VAL A 196 -11.50 -11.20 7.73
CA VAL A 196 -12.05 -12.50 7.32
C VAL A 196 -12.11 -12.62 5.80
N TYR A 197 -12.67 -11.61 5.11
CA TYR A 197 -12.74 -11.64 3.66
C TYR A 197 -11.36 -11.58 3.02
N PHE A 198 -10.47 -10.72 3.52
CA PHE A 198 -9.09 -10.62 3.02
C PHE A 198 -8.35 -11.96 3.14
N ILE A 199 -8.43 -12.61 4.31
CA ILE A 199 -7.78 -13.90 4.56
C ILE A 199 -8.35 -14.99 3.66
N VAL A 200 -9.67 -15.08 3.52
CA VAL A 200 -10.30 -16.07 2.63
C VAL A 200 -9.88 -15.85 1.17
N MET A 201 -9.83 -14.59 0.73
CA MET A 201 -9.39 -14.23 -0.62
C MET A 201 -7.93 -14.62 -0.86
N MET A 202 -7.03 -14.33 0.10
CA MET A 202 -5.62 -14.74 0.04
C MET A 202 -5.46 -16.26 -0.01
N LYS A 203 -6.15 -16.99 0.87
CA LYS A 203 -6.12 -18.45 0.90
C LYS A 203 -6.59 -19.07 -0.41
N ASN A 204 -7.66 -18.52 -0.98
CA ASN A 204 -8.21 -19.00 -2.25
C ASN A 204 -7.31 -18.67 -3.46
N ALA A 205 -6.71 -17.48 -3.48
CA ALA A 205 -5.80 -17.04 -4.53
C ALA A 205 -4.52 -17.88 -4.54
N TRP A 206 -3.91 -18.05 -3.37
CA TRP A 206 -2.61 -18.73 -3.23
C TRP A 206 -2.71 -20.21 -2.91
N LYS A 207 -3.90 -20.77 -2.71
CA LYS A 207 -4.12 -22.18 -2.32
C LYS A 207 -3.31 -22.55 -1.07
N ILE A 208 -3.55 -21.82 0.03
CA ILE A 208 -2.97 -22.00 1.36
C ILE A 208 -4.06 -22.09 2.44
#